data_AF-A0A1I0ACU0-F1
#
_entry.id   AF-A0A1I0ACU0-F1
#
_cell.length_a   1.000
_cell.length_b   1.000
_cell.length_c   1.000
_cell.angle_alpha   90.00
_cell.angle_beta   90.00
_cell.angle_gamma   90.00
#
_symmetry.space_group_name_H-M   'P 1'
#
loop_
_entity.id
_entity.type
_entity.pdbx_description
1 polymer ?
#
loop_
_entity_poly.entity_id
_entity_poly.type
_entity_poly.pdbx_seq_one_letter_code
_entity_poly.pdbx_strand_id
1 'polypeptide(L)'
;MLLRFIPLLALSAFAQPALAQQTPRELSTVPAPALPDTTRPAAPATQPVLAPAPTAPAPDPRRAPLPPANTTRYAVGLKTGEVLRGYDVQVRSPVFGRMFLLIDGQQKLDFNDVRYYEDETGFYVRTTLPGRSKRESTLRRDRVGRISLYSITSQQYMNNPYGGYGGYGYGGYSPYGMGGYRTVRNEYFSKDNGPIEDLSIRNLQLATTDSPASQQLLADARRYQRITTLSYVGAGGLLLAGVLSSFGNSNSTNGFSVSPLVYAAIPLAIVPLVIGGKSQNSVKQAVLLYNTGR
;
A
#
# COMPACT_ATOMS: atom_id res chain seq x y z
N MET A 1 38.20 -26.78 -48.51
CA MET A 1 38.47 -25.63 -47.62
C MET A 1 37.30 -25.50 -46.65
N LEU A 2 37.54 -25.82 -45.38
CA LEU A 2 36.57 -25.79 -44.29
C LEU A 2 36.44 -24.37 -43.72
N LEU A 3 35.21 -23.87 -43.58
CA LEU A 3 34.90 -22.68 -42.78
C LEU A 3 33.83 -23.04 -41.75
N ARG A 4 34.29 -23.28 -40.52
CA ARG A 4 33.45 -23.49 -39.32
C ARG A 4 33.03 -22.12 -38.78
N PHE A 5 31.73 -21.86 -38.72
CA PHE A 5 31.17 -20.74 -37.97
C PHE A 5 30.83 -21.20 -36.54
N ILE A 6 31.46 -20.56 -35.56
CA ILE A 6 31.19 -20.70 -34.13
C ILE A 6 30.38 -19.47 -33.69
N PRO A 7 29.16 -19.59 -33.14
CA PRO A 7 28.53 -18.48 -32.46
C PRO A 7 28.97 -18.45 -30.99
N LEU A 8 29.68 -17.39 -30.65
CA LEU A 8 30.19 -17.08 -29.30
C LEU A 8 29.07 -16.35 -28.55
N LEU A 9 28.27 -17.08 -27.76
CA LEU A 9 27.22 -16.53 -26.90
C LEU A 9 27.84 -16.22 -25.53
N ALA A 10 28.37 -15.01 -25.37
CA ALA A 10 28.84 -14.50 -24.09
C ALA A 10 27.65 -13.98 -23.26
N LEU A 11 27.17 -14.79 -22.32
CA LEU A 11 26.35 -14.32 -21.20
C LEU A 11 27.28 -13.79 -20.10
N SER A 12 27.33 -12.47 -19.92
CA SER A 12 27.97 -11.84 -18.78
C SER A 12 26.96 -10.96 -18.04
N ALA A 13 26.44 -11.46 -16.92
CA ALA A 13 25.71 -10.67 -15.94
C ALA A 13 26.03 -11.17 -14.53
N PHE A 14 27.17 -10.73 -13.99
CA PHE A 14 27.43 -10.74 -12.56
C PHE A 14 27.43 -9.29 -12.07
N ALA A 15 26.30 -8.84 -11.52
CA ALA A 15 26.25 -7.63 -10.71
C ALA A 15 26.42 -8.05 -9.24
N GLN A 16 27.58 -7.76 -8.67
CA GLN A 16 27.82 -7.90 -7.23
C GLN A 16 27.14 -6.75 -6.47
N PRO A 17 26.46 -6.98 -5.33
CA PRO A 17 26.08 -5.91 -4.44
C PRO A 17 27.29 -5.51 -3.57
N ALA A 18 27.71 -4.26 -3.72
CA ALA A 18 28.69 -3.61 -2.86
C ALA A 18 28.18 -3.52 -1.41
N LEU A 19 29.01 -3.95 -0.46
CA LEU A 19 28.84 -3.75 0.97
C LEU A 19 29.18 -2.29 1.30
N ALA A 20 28.18 -1.50 1.70
CA ALA A 20 28.39 -0.18 2.26
C ALA A 20 28.57 -0.27 3.78
N GLN A 21 29.63 0.40 4.25
CA GLN A 21 30.09 0.53 5.63
C GLN A 21 29.02 1.14 6.56
N GLN A 22 28.85 0.53 7.73
CA GLN A 22 28.18 1.16 8.88
C GLN A 22 29.23 1.75 9.81
N THR A 23 29.20 3.07 9.99
CA THR A 23 29.85 3.75 11.11
C THR A 23 28.81 3.97 12.23
N PRO A 24 29.16 3.76 13.51
CA PRO A 24 28.27 4.01 14.63
C PRO A 24 28.25 5.50 14.98
N ARG A 25 27.06 6.07 15.19
CA ARG A 25 26.86 7.38 15.82
C ARG A 25 26.36 7.18 17.24
N GLU A 26 27.05 7.84 18.16
CA GLU A 26 26.83 7.79 19.60
C GLU A 26 25.52 8.44 20.04
N LEU A 27 24.98 7.90 21.12
CA LEU A 27 23.73 8.29 21.77
C LEU A 27 24.06 9.20 22.96
N SER A 28 23.72 10.49 22.87
CA SER A 28 23.78 11.42 24.01
C SER A 28 22.43 11.44 24.76
N THR A 29 22.53 11.17 26.05
CA THR A 29 21.57 11.40 27.15
C THR A 29 21.27 12.91 27.34
N VAL A 30 20.27 13.47 28.04
CA VAL A 30 19.56 13.25 29.33
C VAL A 30 18.28 14.19 29.37
N PRO A 31 17.61 14.59 30.50
CA PRO A 31 16.30 14.14 31.04
C PRO A 31 15.11 15.15 31.00
N ALA A 32 13.97 14.68 31.54
CA ALA A 32 12.68 15.35 31.84
C ALA A 32 12.75 16.63 32.72
N PRO A 33 11.61 17.35 32.88
CA PRO A 33 10.88 17.27 34.17
C PRO A 33 9.33 17.39 34.07
N ALA A 34 8.68 17.19 35.23
CA ALA A 34 7.25 16.95 35.46
C ALA A 34 6.47 18.10 36.15
N LEU A 35 5.14 17.89 36.27
CA LEU A 35 4.14 18.48 37.22
C LEU A 35 3.64 19.92 36.94
N PRO A 36 2.47 20.40 37.51
CA PRO A 36 1.64 19.81 38.58
C PRO A 36 0.08 19.85 38.40
N ASP A 37 -0.56 19.11 39.31
CA ASP A 37 -1.95 19.17 39.78
C ASP A 37 -2.45 20.59 40.15
N THR A 38 -3.76 20.83 40.01
CA THR A 38 -4.45 21.81 40.86
C THR A 38 -5.89 21.36 41.15
N THR A 39 -6.11 21.12 42.44
CA THR A 39 -7.37 20.84 43.13
C THR A 39 -8.21 22.12 43.30
N ARG A 40 -9.46 21.92 43.82
CA ARG A 40 -10.24 22.78 44.76
C ARG A 40 -11.60 23.31 44.21
N PRO A 41 -12.58 23.70 45.08
CA PRO A 41 -13.47 22.87 45.93
C PRO A 41 -14.99 23.20 45.77
N ALA A 42 -15.80 22.53 46.62
CA ALA A 42 -17.26 22.53 46.74
C ALA A 42 -17.97 23.82 47.27
N ALA A 43 -19.30 23.79 47.12
CA ALA A 43 -20.38 24.77 47.39
C ALA A 43 -20.49 25.31 48.84
N PRO A 44 -21.39 26.29 49.13
CA PRO A 44 -22.72 25.91 49.66
C PRO A 44 -23.93 26.90 49.45
N ALA A 45 -25.12 26.31 49.68
CA ALA A 45 -26.33 26.82 50.38
C ALA A 45 -27.36 27.78 49.72
N THR A 46 -28.61 27.29 49.79
CA THR A 46 -29.97 27.83 49.53
C THR A 46 -30.48 28.87 50.53
N GLN A 47 -31.45 29.74 50.14
CA GLN A 47 -32.79 29.92 50.80
C GLN A 47 -33.73 30.99 50.12
N PRO A 48 -35.04 31.14 50.46
CA PRO A 48 -36.17 31.05 49.50
C PRO A 48 -37.13 32.27 49.35
N VAL A 49 -37.94 32.19 48.27
CA VAL A 49 -39.36 32.62 48.06
C VAL A 49 -39.81 34.08 48.33
N LEU A 50 -40.36 34.72 47.28
CA LEU A 50 -41.62 35.49 47.30
C LEU A 50 -42.12 35.70 45.85
N ALA A 51 -43.33 35.23 45.54
CA ALA A 51 -44.10 35.61 44.35
C ALA A 51 -45.10 36.73 44.75
N PRO A 52 -45.45 37.69 43.86
CA PRO A 52 -46.64 37.45 43.03
C PRO A 52 -46.69 38.18 41.66
N ALA A 53 -47.77 37.83 40.92
CA ALA A 53 -48.44 38.51 39.80
C ALA A 53 -48.26 37.86 38.39
N PRO A 54 -49.35 37.43 37.73
CA PRO A 54 -49.31 36.83 36.40
C PRO A 54 -49.31 37.93 35.32
N THR A 55 -48.15 38.17 34.74
CA THR A 55 -47.99 39.00 33.55
C THR A 55 -47.90 38.10 32.32
N ALA A 56 -48.49 38.55 31.20
CA ALA A 56 -48.60 37.88 29.90
C ALA A 56 -47.36 37.05 29.48
N PRO A 57 -47.53 35.93 28.75
CA PRO A 57 -46.42 35.06 28.36
C PRO A 57 -45.43 35.83 27.48
N ALA A 58 -44.28 36.17 28.07
CA ALA A 58 -43.10 36.61 27.36
C ALA A 58 -42.59 35.50 26.44
N PRO A 59 -42.06 35.81 25.24
CA PRO A 59 -41.44 34.82 24.37
C PRO A 59 -40.31 34.12 25.13
N ASP A 60 -40.40 32.80 25.24
CA ASP A 60 -39.54 31.96 26.04
C ASP A 60 -38.05 32.12 25.61
N PRO A 61 -37.18 32.76 26.41
CA PRO A 61 -35.76 32.89 26.09
C PRO A 61 -35.03 31.53 26.18
N ARG A 62 -35.71 30.45 26.58
CA ARG A 62 -35.17 29.08 26.60
C ARG A 62 -35.18 28.40 25.23
N ARG A 63 -35.77 29.02 24.20
CA ARG A 63 -35.54 28.62 22.80
C ARG A 63 -34.41 29.42 22.17
N ALA A 64 -33.28 29.54 22.87
CA ALA A 64 -32.03 29.72 22.14
C ALA A 64 -31.85 28.46 21.27
N PRO A 65 -31.74 28.57 19.93
CA PRO A 65 -31.35 27.43 19.13
C PRO A 65 -30.02 26.93 19.71
N LEU A 66 -30.03 25.71 20.25
CA LEU A 66 -28.82 25.04 20.70
C LEU A 66 -27.79 25.19 19.58
N PRO A 67 -26.54 25.59 19.88
CA PRO A 67 -25.50 25.59 18.86
C PRO A 67 -25.53 24.21 18.20
N PRO A 68 -25.52 24.13 16.85
CA PRO A 68 -25.69 22.87 16.15
C PRO A 68 -24.73 21.88 16.78
N ALA A 69 -25.28 20.78 17.33
CA ALA A 69 -24.47 19.70 17.85
C ALA A 69 -23.42 19.41 16.79
N ASN A 70 -22.15 19.33 17.19
CA ASN A 70 -21.00 19.17 16.32
C ASN A 70 -21.16 17.84 15.55
N THR A 71 -21.92 17.88 14.46
CA THR A 71 -22.45 16.75 13.69
C THR A 71 -21.71 16.59 12.38
N THR A 72 -20.61 17.34 12.22
CA THR A 72 -19.67 17.15 11.12
C THR A 72 -19.06 15.76 11.23
N ARG A 73 -19.21 14.97 10.17
CA ARG A 73 -18.82 13.55 10.13
C ARG A 73 -17.44 13.34 9.54
N TYR A 74 -17.04 14.24 8.65
CA TYR A 74 -15.81 14.12 7.88
C TYR A 74 -14.91 15.33 8.15
N ALA A 75 -13.60 15.07 8.15
CA ALA A 75 -12.58 16.07 8.36
C ALA A 75 -11.66 16.19 7.14
N VAL A 76 -11.31 17.42 6.79
CA VAL A 76 -10.33 17.77 5.76
C VAL A 76 -9.23 18.56 6.43
N GLY A 77 -8.05 17.97 6.53
CA GLY A 77 -6.86 18.64 7.05
C GLY A 77 -6.09 19.31 5.94
N LEU A 78 -5.88 20.61 6.07
CA LEU A 78 -5.04 21.39 5.16
C LEU A 78 -3.56 21.26 5.55
N LYS A 79 -2.68 21.53 4.59
CA LYS A 79 -1.22 21.60 4.83
C LYS A 79 -0.83 22.74 5.74
N THR A 80 -1.66 23.79 5.83
CA THR A 80 -1.53 24.90 6.78
C THR A 80 -1.73 24.46 8.24
N GLY A 81 -2.30 23.26 8.47
CA GLY A 81 -2.66 22.76 9.79
C GLY A 81 -4.11 23.03 10.18
N GLU A 82 -4.84 23.82 9.40
CA GLU A 82 -6.28 24.02 9.59
C GLU A 82 -7.05 22.73 9.28
N VAL A 83 -8.06 22.43 10.11
CA VAL A 83 -8.93 21.26 9.92
C VAL A 83 -10.34 21.76 9.68
N LEU A 84 -10.79 21.63 8.44
CA LEU A 84 -12.15 21.91 8.04
C LEU A 84 -13.01 20.66 8.28
N ARG A 85 -14.24 20.85 8.73
CA ARG A 85 -15.16 19.75 8.98
C ARG A 85 -16.45 19.96 8.21
N GLY A 86 -16.98 18.89 7.64
CA GLY A 86 -18.20 18.91 6.85
C GLY A 86 -19.05 17.65 7.06
N TYR A 87 -20.26 17.69 6.52
CA TYR A 87 -21.17 16.55 6.44
C TYR A 87 -20.90 15.69 5.21
N ASP A 88 -20.43 16.29 4.13
CA ASP A 88 -20.11 15.63 2.88
C ASP A 88 -18.79 16.16 2.30
N VAL A 89 -17.96 15.24 1.82
CA VAL A 89 -16.67 15.53 1.19
C VAL A 89 -16.60 14.76 -0.11
N GLN A 90 -16.69 15.48 -1.23
CA GLN A 90 -16.68 14.88 -2.56
C GLN A 90 -15.42 15.23 -3.33
N VAL A 91 -14.80 14.20 -3.92
CA VAL A 91 -13.71 14.36 -4.88
C VAL A 91 -14.31 14.64 -6.26
N ARG A 92 -13.97 15.79 -6.86
CA ARG A 92 -14.36 16.12 -8.23
C ARG A 92 -13.12 16.20 -9.13
N SER A 93 -13.16 15.41 -10.20
CA SER A 93 -12.19 15.48 -11.29
C SER A 93 -12.88 16.05 -12.54
N PRO A 94 -12.75 17.36 -12.81
CA PRO A 94 -13.29 17.93 -14.04
C PRO A 94 -12.53 17.36 -15.25
N VAL A 95 -13.19 17.31 -16.42
CA VAL A 95 -12.57 16.86 -17.68
C VAL A 95 -11.35 17.72 -18.04
N PHE A 96 -11.40 19.00 -17.67
CA PHE A 96 -10.32 19.95 -17.81
C PHE A 96 -10.04 20.60 -16.45
N GLY A 97 -8.75 20.68 -16.09
CA GLY A 97 -8.30 21.34 -14.87
C GLY A 97 -7.79 20.37 -13.80
N ARG A 98 -7.62 20.89 -12.59
CA ARG A 98 -7.10 20.15 -11.43
C ARG A 98 -8.24 19.52 -10.65
N MET A 99 -7.96 18.40 -10.00
CA MET A 99 -8.86 17.81 -9.03
C MET A 99 -9.06 18.75 -7.83
N PHE A 100 -10.28 18.83 -7.33
CA PHE A 100 -10.63 19.61 -6.15
C PHE A 100 -11.59 18.84 -5.24
N LEU A 101 -11.57 19.16 -3.95
CA LEU A 101 -12.55 18.69 -2.97
C LEU A 101 -13.69 19.70 -2.88
N LEU A 102 -14.92 19.19 -2.75
CA LEU A 102 -16.09 19.97 -2.37
C LEU A 102 -16.49 19.55 -0.96
N ILE A 103 -16.50 20.50 -0.04
CA ILE A 103 -17.04 20.31 1.32
C ILE A 103 -18.46 20.88 1.32
N ASP A 104 -19.42 20.04 1.71
CA ASP A 104 -20.86 20.36 1.79
C ASP A 104 -21.43 20.95 0.48
N GLY A 105 -20.81 20.61 -0.65
CA GLY A 105 -21.20 21.10 -1.99
C GLY A 105 -20.91 22.58 -2.26
N GLN A 106 -20.43 23.36 -1.29
CA GLN A 106 -20.20 24.80 -1.44
C GLN A 106 -18.72 25.18 -1.43
N GLN A 107 -17.94 24.63 -0.50
CA GLN A 107 -16.55 25.05 -0.33
C GLN A 107 -15.65 24.23 -1.24
N LYS A 108 -15.01 24.90 -2.19
CA LYS A 108 -14.04 24.30 -3.10
C LYS A 108 -12.63 24.42 -2.53
N LEU A 109 -11.93 23.30 -2.45
CA LEU A 109 -10.53 23.21 -2.02
C LEU A 109 -9.67 22.54 -3.08
N ASP A 110 -8.54 23.15 -3.42
CA ASP A 110 -7.56 22.51 -4.31
C ASP A 110 -6.93 21.33 -3.55
N PHE A 111 -6.79 20.18 -4.23
CA PHE A 111 -6.11 19.03 -3.66
C PHE A 111 -4.72 19.40 -3.15
N ASN A 112 -4.00 20.31 -3.83
CA ASN A 112 -2.64 20.73 -3.47
C ASN A 112 -2.53 21.33 -2.06
N ASP A 113 -3.60 21.89 -1.51
CA ASP A 113 -3.61 22.46 -0.16
C ASP A 113 -4.05 21.44 0.89
N VAL A 114 -4.54 20.28 0.46
CA VAL A 114 -5.05 19.23 1.33
C VAL A 114 -3.94 18.26 1.71
N ARG A 115 -3.81 17.98 3.01
CA ARG A 115 -2.89 17.00 3.58
C ARG A 115 -3.57 15.65 3.78
N TYR A 116 -4.79 15.65 4.31
CA TYR A 116 -5.62 14.47 4.45
C TYR A 116 -7.09 14.85 4.33
N TYR A 117 -7.93 13.89 3.94
CA TYR A 117 -9.38 14.08 3.95
C TYR A 117 -10.07 12.76 4.27
N GLU A 118 -11.24 12.86 4.85
CA GLU A 118 -12.16 11.76 5.08
C GLU A 118 -13.38 11.94 4.20
N ASP A 119 -13.88 10.84 3.65
CA ASP A 119 -15.16 10.79 2.96
C ASP A 119 -15.94 9.54 3.38
N GLU A 120 -17.08 9.29 2.75
CA GLU A 120 -17.92 8.12 3.03
C GLU A 120 -17.21 6.78 2.82
N THR A 121 -16.19 6.75 1.96
CA THR A 121 -15.45 5.55 1.57
C THR A 121 -14.23 5.29 2.45
N GLY A 122 -13.68 6.31 3.12
CA GLY A 122 -12.63 6.16 4.12
C GLY A 122 -11.72 7.38 4.29
N PHE A 123 -10.55 7.12 4.83
CA PHE A 123 -9.53 8.13 5.13
C PHE A 123 -8.45 8.15 4.05
N TYR A 124 -8.09 9.33 3.57
CA TYR A 124 -7.11 9.53 2.51
C TYR A 124 -6.00 10.48 2.95
N VAL A 125 -4.76 10.16 2.59
CA VAL A 125 -3.58 10.99 2.84
C VAL A 125 -2.97 11.39 1.53
N ARG A 126 -2.63 12.66 1.39
CA ARG A 126 -1.79 13.15 0.30
C ARG A 126 -0.37 13.29 0.79
N THR A 127 0.54 12.53 0.19
CA THR A 127 1.97 12.65 0.46
C THR A 127 2.79 12.38 -0.80
N THR A 128 4.05 12.77 -0.78
CA THR A 128 5.03 12.32 -1.76
C THR A 128 5.40 10.87 -1.49
N LEU A 129 5.22 10.01 -2.49
CA LEU A 129 5.57 8.59 -2.38
C LEU A 129 7.10 8.41 -2.37
N PRO A 130 7.61 7.40 -1.64
CA PRO A 130 9.03 7.07 -1.67
C PRO A 130 9.46 6.66 -3.10
N GLY A 131 10.67 7.05 -3.49
CA GLY A 131 11.27 6.67 -4.78
C GLY A 131 11.17 7.73 -5.88
N ARG A 132 10.78 7.31 -7.09
CA ARG A 132 10.99 8.09 -8.34
C ARG A 132 10.02 9.24 -8.58
N SER A 133 8.87 9.28 -7.90
CA SER A 133 7.88 10.33 -8.12
C SER A 133 8.01 11.45 -7.10
N LYS A 134 8.34 12.65 -7.56
CA LYS A 134 8.23 13.89 -6.76
C LYS A 134 6.79 14.40 -6.64
N ARG A 135 5.85 13.76 -7.32
CA ARG A 135 4.43 14.15 -7.31
C ARG A 135 3.75 13.56 -6.09
N GLU A 136 2.95 14.39 -5.44
CA GLU A 136 2.05 13.93 -4.38
C GLU A 136 1.01 12.98 -4.94
N SER A 137 0.73 11.95 -4.16
CA SER A 137 -0.27 10.96 -4.47
C SER A 137 -1.24 10.84 -3.31
N THR A 138 -2.49 10.52 -3.64
CA THR A 138 -3.54 10.29 -2.66
C THR A 138 -3.60 8.81 -2.34
N LEU A 139 -3.28 8.44 -1.11
CA LEU A 139 -3.36 7.06 -0.63
C LEU A 139 -4.59 6.89 0.25
N ARG A 140 -5.33 5.81 0.05
CA ARG A 140 -6.40 5.38 0.93
C ARG A 140 -5.81 4.64 2.11
N ARG A 141 -6.22 4.95 3.34
CA ARG A 141 -5.87 4.18 4.53
C ARG A 141 -6.77 2.96 4.63
N ASP A 142 -6.19 1.78 4.51
CA ASP A 142 -6.90 0.50 4.61
C ASP A 142 -6.98 0.00 6.05
N ARG A 143 -5.97 0.28 6.87
CA ARG A 143 -5.92 -0.16 8.27
C ARG A 143 -5.18 0.85 9.14
N VAL A 144 -5.71 1.06 10.34
CA VAL A 144 -5.11 1.90 11.39
C VAL A 144 -4.44 1.00 12.42
N GLY A 145 -3.28 1.42 12.93
CA GLY A 145 -2.53 0.75 13.98
C GLY A 145 -1.17 1.41 14.19
N ARG A 146 -0.30 0.78 14.99
CA ARG A 146 1.12 1.18 15.06
C ARG A 146 1.75 1.14 13.68
N ILE A 147 1.45 0.10 12.91
CA ILE A 147 1.64 0.07 11.46
C ILE A 147 0.29 0.36 10.80
N SER A 148 0.17 1.53 10.21
CA SER A 148 -0.97 1.91 9.38
C SER A 148 -0.70 1.53 7.93
N LEU A 149 -1.67 0.88 7.28
CA LEU A 149 -1.58 0.44 5.89
C LEU A 149 -2.31 1.40 4.99
N TYR A 150 -1.70 1.67 3.84
CA TYR A 150 -2.24 2.54 2.81
C TYR A 150 -2.19 1.84 1.45
N SER A 151 -3.12 2.17 0.56
CA SER A 151 -3.06 1.71 -0.82
C SER A 151 -3.42 2.81 -1.80
N ILE A 152 -2.88 2.68 -3.01
CA ILE A 152 -3.28 3.46 -4.16
C ILE A 152 -3.57 2.52 -5.32
N THR A 153 -4.67 2.78 -6.00
CA THR A 153 -5.05 2.03 -7.19
C THR A 153 -4.75 2.90 -8.40
N SER A 154 -3.86 2.42 -9.27
CA SER A 154 -3.51 3.08 -10.52
C SER A 154 -4.01 2.26 -11.70
N GLN A 155 -4.65 2.92 -12.65
CA GLN A 155 -4.98 2.32 -13.94
C GLN A 155 -3.81 2.57 -14.88
N GLN A 156 -3.10 1.51 -15.26
CA GLN A 156 -2.03 1.58 -16.23
C GLN A 156 -2.61 1.21 -17.59
N TYR A 157 -2.53 2.14 -18.53
CA TYR A 157 -2.82 1.84 -19.93
C TYR A 157 -1.67 0.99 -20.47
N MET A 158 -1.97 -0.26 -20.85
CA MET A 158 -1.01 -1.07 -21.58
C MET A 158 -0.94 -0.54 -23.00
N ASN A 159 -0.12 0.49 -23.22
CA ASN A 159 0.22 0.95 -24.55
C ASN A 159 1.22 -0.05 -25.15
N ASN A 160 0.74 -1.15 -25.70
CA ASN A 160 1.55 -2.00 -26.55
C ASN A 160 1.08 -1.88 -28.02
N PRO A 161 1.58 -0.87 -28.76
CA PRO A 161 1.30 -0.72 -30.20
C PRO A 161 2.16 -1.65 -31.06
N TYR A 162 3.13 -2.36 -30.47
CA TYR A 162 3.91 -3.42 -31.13
C TYR A 162 3.65 -4.76 -30.44
N GLY A 163 2.55 -5.41 -30.82
CA GLY A 163 2.31 -6.83 -30.56
C GLY A 163 3.21 -7.71 -31.43
N GLY A 164 4.53 -7.60 -31.27
CA GLY A 164 5.50 -8.38 -32.04
C GLY A 164 6.77 -8.64 -31.22
N TYR A 165 7.02 -9.91 -30.93
CA TYR A 165 8.28 -10.45 -30.40
C TYR A 165 8.70 -10.00 -28.99
N GLY A 166 8.23 -10.72 -27.96
CA GLY A 166 8.76 -10.56 -26.61
C GLY A 166 8.27 -11.57 -25.59
N GLY A 167 8.91 -12.74 -25.55
CA GLY A 167 9.19 -13.50 -24.32
C GLY A 167 8.00 -14.07 -23.54
N TYR A 168 7.80 -15.39 -23.69
CA TYR A 168 7.39 -16.34 -22.64
C TYR A 168 6.73 -15.74 -21.38
N GLY A 169 5.47 -15.36 -21.50
CA GLY A 169 4.57 -15.05 -20.40
C GLY A 169 3.26 -15.80 -20.61
N TYR A 170 3.11 -16.95 -19.95
CA TYR A 170 1.87 -17.72 -19.92
C TYR A 170 0.78 -16.87 -19.24
N GLY A 171 -0.15 -16.30 -20.00
CA GLY A 171 -1.23 -15.51 -19.42
C GLY A 171 -2.13 -14.84 -20.44
N GLY A 172 -3.23 -15.50 -20.78
CA GLY A 172 -4.42 -14.85 -21.34
C GLY A 172 -4.50 -14.86 -22.86
N TYR A 173 -5.10 -15.93 -23.40
CA TYR A 173 -5.77 -15.86 -24.69
C TYR A 173 -6.97 -14.92 -24.52
N SER A 174 -6.78 -13.63 -24.76
CA SER A 174 -7.88 -12.67 -24.93
C SER A 174 -8.17 -12.59 -26.43
N PRO A 175 -9.27 -13.19 -26.92
CA PRO A 175 -9.57 -13.27 -28.36
C PRO A 175 -9.91 -11.93 -29.02
N TYR A 176 -9.89 -10.82 -28.25
CA TYR A 176 -10.07 -9.47 -28.76
C TYR A 176 -8.87 -8.62 -28.36
N GLY A 177 -7.94 -8.44 -29.30
CA GLY A 177 -6.74 -7.62 -29.20
C GLY A 177 -7.04 -6.12 -29.17
N MET A 178 -7.65 -5.66 -28.08
CA MET A 178 -7.82 -4.24 -27.76
C MET A 178 -7.07 -3.96 -26.45
N GLY A 179 -6.18 -2.96 -26.48
CA GLY A 179 -5.29 -2.60 -25.37
C GLY A 179 -6.01 -2.56 -24.03
N GLY A 180 -5.61 -3.44 -23.11
CA GLY A 180 -6.23 -3.56 -21.79
C GLY A 180 -5.74 -2.49 -20.83
N TYR A 181 -6.66 -1.95 -20.02
CA TYR A 181 -6.28 -1.26 -18.80
C TYR A 181 -5.92 -2.31 -17.75
N ARG A 182 -4.70 -2.23 -17.20
CA ARG A 182 -4.32 -3.04 -16.04
C ARG A 182 -4.45 -2.18 -14.80
N THR A 183 -5.32 -2.60 -13.90
CA THR A 183 -5.41 -2.01 -12.57
C THR A 183 -4.31 -2.57 -11.68
N VAL A 184 -3.41 -1.72 -11.21
CA VAL A 184 -2.33 -2.07 -10.28
C VAL A 184 -2.59 -1.39 -8.95
N ARG A 185 -2.72 -2.20 -7.90
CA ARG A 185 -2.81 -1.74 -6.51
C ARG A 185 -1.41 -1.77 -5.91
N ASN A 186 -0.89 -0.60 -5.53
CA ASN A 186 0.34 -0.47 -4.78
C ASN A 186 0.00 -0.26 -3.30
N GLU A 187 0.73 -0.93 -2.43
CA GLU A 187 0.52 -0.90 -0.99
C GLU A 187 1.71 -0.24 -0.30
N TYR A 188 1.43 0.54 0.74
CA TYR A 188 2.37 1.33 1.51
C TYR A 188 2.05 1.18 3.00
N PHE A 189 2.99 1.53 3.86
CA PHE A 189 2.75 1.57 5.29
C PHE A 189 3.41 2.79 5.95
N SER A 190 2.94 3.15 7.13
CA SER A 190 3.60 4.11 8.02
C SER A 190 3.63 3.51 9.42
N LYS A 191 4.79 3.60 10.08
CA LYS A 191 4.98 3.17 11.47
C LYS A 191 4.90 4.37 12.41
N ASP A 192 4.06 4.28 13.43
CA ASP A 192 3.91 5.26 14.52
C ASP A 192 3.70 6.71 14.00
N ASN A 193 2.95 6.85 12.90
CA ASN A 193 2.73 8.11 12.16
C ASN A 193 3.98 8.74 11.52
N GLY A 194 5.04 7.95 11.33
CA GLY A 194 6.25 8.32 10.62
C GLY A 194 6.06 8.42 9.10
N PRO A 195 7.17 8.55 8.34
CA PRO A 195 7.15 8.59 6.89
C PRO A 195 6.42 7.38 6.28
N ILE A 196 5.79 7.60 5.13
CA ILE A 196 5.15 6.52 4.37
C ILE A 196 6.21 5.82 3.54
N GLU A 197 6.31 4.50 3.70
CA GLU A 197 7.26 3.61 3.05
C GLU A 197 6.54 2.57 2.19
N ASP A 198 7.24 2.02 1.20
CA ASP A 198 6.73 0.93 0.38
C ASP A 198 6.46 -0.32 1.23
N LEU A 199 5.32 -0.99 1.02
CA LEU A 199 5.00 -2.25 1.69
C LEU A 199 5.85 -3.39 1.10
N SER A 200 7.09 -3.49 1.58
CA SER A 200 7.99 -4.57 1.26
C SER A 200 8.34 -5.35 2.52
N ILE A 201 8.60 -6.67 2.37
CA ILE A 201 9.00 -7.51 3.51
C ILE A 201 10.26 -6.93 4.18
N ARG A 202 11.18 -6.35 3.42
CA ARG A 202 12.40 -5.76 3.94
C ARG A 202 12.12 -4.54 4.82
N ASN A 203 11.28 -3.62 4.36
CA ASN A 203 10.92 -2.42 5.10
C ASN A 203 10.08 -2.79 6.33
N LEU A 204 9.15 -3.73 6.20
CA LEU A 204 8.40 -4.27 7.34
C LEU A 204 9.32 -4.91 8.38
N GLN A 205 10.30 -5.72 7.95
CA GLN A 205 11.29 -6.31 8.86
C GLN A 205 12.09 -5.24 9.60
N LEU A 206 12.46 -4.15 8.95
CA LEU A 206 13.14 -3.03 9.62
C LEU A 206 12.19 -2.33 10.61
N ALA A 207 10.95 -2.09 10.20
CA ALA A 207 9.94 -1.43 11.00
C ALA A 207 9.49 -2.27 12.21
N THR A 208 9.47 -3.60 12.13
CA THR A 208 9.02 -4.48 13.23
C THR A 208 10.17 -5.10 14.01
N THR A 209 11.36 -4.50 14.02
CA THR A 209 12.52 -5.03 14.76
C THR A 209 12.27 -5.19 16.25
N ASP A 210 11.31 -4.44 16.80
CA ASP A 210 10.85 -4.48 18.19
C ASP A 210 9.86 -5.63 18.49
N SER A 211 9.42 -6.42 17.50
CA SER A 211 8.49 -7.54 17.70
C SER A 211 9.05 -8.86 17.14
N PRO A 212 9.63 -9.74 17.97
CA PRO A 212 10.23 -10.99 17.49
C PRO A 212 9.20 -11.93 16.84
N ALA A 213 7.94 -11.91 17.30
CA ALA A 213 6.89 -12.72 16.73
C ALA A 213 6.52 -12.28 15.29
N SER A 214 6.49 -10.97 15.05
CA SER A 214 6.26 -10.42 13.70
C SER A 214 7.43 -10.72 12.76
N GLN A 215 8.67 -10.70 13.28
CA GLN A 215 9.87 -11.05 12.51
C GLN A 215 9.84 -12.48 11.98
N GLN A 216 9.38 -13.44 12.78
CA GLN A 216 9.29 -14.85 12.36
C GLN A 216 8.34 -15.00 11.16
N LEU A 217 7.15 -14.42 11.24
CA LEU A 217 6.17 -14.46 10.14
C LEU A 217 6.69 -13.78 8.87
N LEU A 218 7.43 -12.67 9.00
CA LEU A 218 8.05 -12.00 7.85
C LEU A 218 9.22 -12.80 7.26
N ALA A 219 9.99 -13.49 8.11
CA ALA A 219 11.06 -14.39 7.65
C ALA A 219 10.49 -15.57 6.84
N ASP A 220 9.37 -16.14 7.28
CA ASP A 220 8.65 -17.18 6.54
C ASP A 220 8.09 -16.65 5.22
N ALA A 221 7.48 -15.46 5.23
CA ALA A 221 7.01 -14.81 4.01
C ALA A 221 8.14 -14.65 2.97
N ARG A 222 9.36 -14.30 3.41
CA ARG A 222 10.55 -14.20 2.56
C ARG A 222 11.02 -15.55 2.03
N ARG A 223 10.96 -16.60 2.84
CA ARG A 223 11.26 -17.98 2.41
C ARG A 223 10.30 -18.41 1.30
N TYR A 224 9.00 -18.16 1.46
CA TYR A 224 8.00 -18.46 0.42
C TYR A 224 8.26 -17.70 -0.89
N GLN A 225 8.63 -16.41 -0.82
CA GLN A 225 9.01 -15.65 -2.01
C GLN A 225 10.21 -16.27 -2.71
N ARG A 226 11.28 -16.62 -1.98
CA ARG A 226 12.48 -17.25 -2.55
C ARG A 226 12.16 -18.58 -3.21
N ILE A 227 11.36 -19.45 -2.56
CA ILE A 227 10.95 -20.74 -3.12
C ILE A 227 10.18 -20.53 -4.42
N THR A 228 9.27 -19.55 -4.45
CA THR A 228 8.48 -19.22 -5.65
C THR A 228 9.37 -18.69 -6.78
N THR A 229 10.33 -17.81 -6.47
CA THR A 229 11.29 -17.32 -7.47
C THR A 229 12.14 -18.47 -8.02
N LEU A 230 12.65 -19.34 -7.14
CA LEU A 230 13.43 -20.50 -7.55
C LEU A 230 12.62 -21.49 -8.39
N SER A 231 11.35 -21.72 -8.07
CA SER A 231 10.49 -22.59 -8.87
C SER A 231 10.25 -21.99 -10.25
N TYR A 232 10.06 -20.67 -10.37
CA TYR A 232 9.93 -20.02 -11.68
C TYR A 232 11.20 -20.12 -12.52
N VAL A 233 12.36 -19.85 -11.91
CA VAL A 233 13.65 -19.96 -12.61
C VAL A 233 13.94 -21.41 -13.01
N GLY A 234 13.66 -22.36 -12.11
CA GLY A 234 13.82 -23.79 -12.38
C GLY A 234 12.89 -24.29 -13.49
N ALA A 235 11.59 -23.95 -13.42
CA ALA A 235 10.62 -24.31 -14.46
C ALA A 235 10.97 -23.66 -15.80
N GLY A 236 11.35 -22.38 -15.81
CA GLY A 236 11.78 -21.68 -17.02
C GLY A 236 13.05 -22.31 -17.63
N GLY A 237 14.02 -22.64 -16.79
CA GLY A 237 15.25 -23.32 -17.21
C GLY A 237 14.99 -24.72 -17.79
N LEU A 238 14.14 -25.51 -17.14
CA LEU A 238 13.77 -26.86 -17.62
C LEU A 238 12.96 -26.80 -18.93
N LEU A 239 12.05 -25.85 -19.06
CA LEU A 239 11.31 -25.64 -20.30
C LEU A 239 12.25 -25.24 -21.44
N LEU A 240 13.16 -24.29 -21.21
CA LEU A 240 14.15 -23.87 -22.20
C LEU A 240 15.06 -25.05 -22.59
N ALA A 241 15.56 -25.81 -21.62
CA ALA A 241 16.39 -26.99 -21.85
C ALA A 241 15.63 -28.09 -22.62
N GLY A 242 14.36 -28.33 -22.29
CA GLY A 242 13.52 -29.29 -22.99
C GLY A 242 13.28 -28.89 -24.45
N VAL A 243 13.03 -27.61 -24.71
CA VAL A 243 12.88 -27.06 -26.08
C VAL A 243 14.18 -27.18 -26.88
N LEU A 244 15.32 -26.78 -26.30
CA LEU A 244 16.63 -26.88 -26.96
C LEU A 244 17.02 -28.34 -27.23
N SER A 245 16.75 -29.25 -26.29
CA SER A 245 16.97 -30.68 -26.45
C SER A 245 16.08 -31.27 -27.56
N SER A 246 14.86 -30.77 -27.73
CA SER A 246 13.95 -31.20 -28.81
C SER A 246 14.45 -30.79 -30.20
N PHE A 247 15.20 -29.69 -30.32
CA PHE A 247 15.79 -29.27 -31.59
C PHE A 247 17.13 -29.94 -31.90
N GLY A 248 17.89 -30.33 -30.87
CA GLY A 248 19.18 -31.01 -31.04
C GLY A 248 19.09 -32.48 -31.45
N ASN A 249 17.94 -33.13 -31.25
CA ASN A 249 17.76 -34.58 -31.48
C ASN A 249 17.07 -34.92 -32.82
N SER A 250 17.15 -34.05 -33.82
CA SER A 250 16.45 -34.13 -35.12
C SER A 250 17.01 -35.17 -36.11
N ASN A 251 17.54 -36.30 -35.64
CA ASN A 251 18.02 -37.42 -36.47
C ASN A 251 17.12 -38.66 -36.43
N SER A 252 15.93 -38.59 -35.83
CA SER A 252 14.99 -39.72 -35.79
C SER A 252 13.71 -39.40 -36.57
N THR A 253 13.64 -40.00 -37.75
CA THR A 253 12.53 -40.00 -38.68
C THR A 253 11.26 -40.55 -38.01
N ASN A 254 10.16 -39.78 -38.04
CA ASN A 254 8.77 -40.16 -37.72
C ASN A 254 8.31 -40.20 -36.24
N GLY A 255 8.30 -39.06 -35.56
CA GLY A 255 7.39 -38.84 -34.42
C GLY A 255 7.70 -37.57 -33.66
N PHE A 256 6.66 -36.76 -33.36
CA PHE A 256 6.77 -35.67 -32.38
C PHE A 256 7.01 -36.28 -30.99
N SER A 257 8.27 -36.59 -30.66
CA SER A 257 8.63 -37.07 -29.33
C SER A 257 8.72 -35.88 -28.37
N VAL A 258 7.66 -35.61 -27.62
CA VAL A 258 7.67 -34.63 -26.53
C VAL A 258 8.67 -35.10 -25.48
N SER A 259 9.72 -34.32 -25.21
CA SER A 259 10.76 -34.67 -24.24
C SER A 259 10.13 -34.92 -22.86
N PRO A 260 10.50 -36.00 -22.14
CA PRO A 260 10.04 -36.28 -20.77
C PRO A 260 10.25 -35.11 -19.79
N LEU A 261 11.20 -34.22 -20.09
CA LEU A 261 11.44 -32.99 -19.32
C LEU A 261 10.27 -32.01 -19.36
N VAL A 262 9.49 -32.00 -20.45
CA VAL A 262 8.29 -31.16 -20.57
C VAL A 262 7.21 -31.63 -19.58
N TYR A 263 7.07 -32.94 -19.40
CA TYR A 263 6.13 -33.49 -18.41
C TYR A 263 6.58 -33.22 -16.97
N ALA A 264 7.90 -33.23 -16.71
CA ALA A 264 8.45 -32.85 -15.41
C ALA A 264 8.27 -31.35 -15.08
N ALA A 265 8.03 -30.49 -16.07
CA ALA A 265 7.79 -29.06 -15.87
C ALA A 265 6.36 -28.75 -15.37
N ILE A 266 5.38 -29.63 -15.63
CA ILE A 266 3.96 -29.41 -15.28
C ILE A 266 3.77 -29.27 -13.75
N PRO A 267 4.28 -30.17 -12.89
CA PRO A 267 4.14 -30.03 -11.45
C PRO A 267 4.81 -28.77 -10.89
N LEU A 268 5.98 -28.40 -11.45
CA LEU A 268 6.72 -27.22 -11.01
C LEU A 268 6.03 -25.90 -11.37
N ALA A 269 5.27 -25.88 -12.47
CA ALA A 269 4.49 -24.71 -12.88
C ALA A 269 3.26 -24.44 -11.99
N ILE A 270 2.76 -25.44 -11.25
CA ILE A 270 1.59 -25.30 -10.36
C ILE A 270 1.99 -24.69 -9.00
N VAL A 271 3.21 -24.95 -8.54
CA VAL A 271 3.71 -24.53 -7.22
C VAL A 271 3.51 -23.04 -6.92
N PRO A 272 3.79 -22.09 -7.84
CA PRO A 272 3.61 -20.66 -7.57
C PRO A 272 2.18 -20.23 -7.26
N LEU A 273 1.18 -20.88 -7.85
CA LEU A 273 -0.24 -20.53 -7.66
C LEU A 273 -0.69 -20.78 -6.22
N VAL A 274 -0.22 -21.87 -5.62
CA VAL A 274 -0.60 -22.26 -4.26
C VAL A 274 0.24 -21.53 -3.20
N ILE A 275 1.51 -21.24 -3.48
CA ILE A 275 2.43 -20.63 -2.50
C ILE A 275 2.29 -19.10 -2.44
N GLY A 276 1.96 -18.43 -3.54
CA GLY A 276 1.86 -16.96 -3.58
C GLY A 276 0.91 -16.38 -2.53
N GLY A 277 -0.24 -17.03 -2.31
CA GLY A 277 -1.20 -16.61 -1.28
C GLY A 277 -0.67 -16.72 0.15
N LYS A 278 0.19 -17.71 0.44
CA LYS A 278 0.74 -17.91 1.79
C LYS A 278 1.65 -16.75 2.21
N SER A 279 2.50 -16.27 1.31
CA SER A 279 3.39 -15.14 1.60
C SER A 279 2.61 -13.88 1.98
N GLN A 280 1.55 -13.54 1.22
CA GLN A 280 0.70 -12.39 1.52
C GLN A 280 -0.05 -12.55 2.85
N ASN A 281 -0.54 -13.75 3.14
CA ASN A 281 -1.22 -14.05 4.40
C ASN A 281 -0.27 -13.91 5.59
N SER A 282 0.97 -14.41 5.49
CA SER A 282 1.99 -14.24 6.54
C SER A 282 2.33 -12.76 6.78
N VAL A 283 2.45 -11.95 5.72
CA VAL A 283 2.65 -10.50 5.87
C VAL A 283 1.46 -9.84 6.57
N LYS A 284 0.22 -10.16 6.18
CA LYS A 284 -0.99 -9.63 6.83
C LYS A 284 -1.08 -10.02 8.29
N GLN A 285 -0.77 -11.27 8.61
CA GLN A 285 -0.75 -11.78 9.98
C GLN A 285 0.34 -11.11 10.81
N ALA A 286 1.55 -10.89 10.24
CA ALA A 286 2.61 -10.17 10.92
C ALA A 286 2.20 -8.74 11.29
N VAL A 287 1.59 -8.01 10.35
CA VAL A 287 1.09 -6.64 10.62
C VAL A 287 -0.04 -6.64 11.65
N LEU A 288 -0.96 -7.60 11.55
CA LEU A 288 -2.04 -7.75 12.54
C LEU A 288 -1.45 -8.00 13.94
N LEU A 289 -0.56 -8.99 14.05
CA LEU A 289 0.08 -9.36 15.30
C LEU A 289 0.85 -8.19 15.92
N TYR A 290 1.58 -7.43 15.09
CA TYR A 290 2.29 -6.23 15.53
C TYR A 290 1.35 -5.15 16.07
N ASN A 291 0.20 -4.96 15.42
CA ASN A 291 -0.79 -3.96 15.83
C ASN A 291 -1.58 -4.39 17.06
N THR A 292 -1.76 -5.70 17.30
CA THR A 292 -2.49 -6.24 18.45
C THR A 292 -1.58 -6.52 19.66
N GLY A 293 -0.30 -6.81 19.45
CA GLY A 293 0.66 -7.13 20.49
C GLY A 293 1.05 -5.89 21.30
N ARG A 294 0.36 -5.70 22.42
CA ARG A 294 0.80 -4.89 23.56
C ARG A 294 1.27 -5.81 24.67
#